data_AF-A0A927W7G2-F1
#
_entry.id   AF-A0A927W7G2-F1
#
_cell.length_a   1.000
_cell.length_b   1.000
_cell.length_c   1.000
_cell.angle_alpha   90.00
_cell.angle_beta   90.00
_cell.angle_gamma   90.00
#
_symmetry.space_group_name_H-M   'P 1'
#
loop_
_entity.id
_entity.type
_entity.pdbx_description
1 polymer ?
#
loop_
_entity_poly.entity_id
_entity_poly.type
_entity_poly.pdbx_seq_one_letter_code
_entity_poly.pdbx_strand_id
1 'polypeptide(L)' 'MNPYELITKIKGKMKDPNFAARFNNAANIVNNIPGLQQEIIRIAQINDPKAQDAAIEKLPREAKQAVQEILSLLNM' A
#
# COMPACT_ATOMS: atom_id res chain seq x y z
N MET A 1 14.77 2.73 1.83
CA MET A 1 13.96 3.64 2.67
C MET A 1 13.57 2.88 3.93
N ASN A 2 13.78 3.45 5.10
CA ASN A 2 13.36 2.84 6.36
C ASN A 2 11.87 3.16 6.66
N PRO A 3 11.21 2.43 7.58
CA PRO A 3 9.80 2.66 7.91
C PRO A 3 9.48 4.10 8.37
N TYR A 4 10.41 4.78 9.05
CA TYR A 4 10.23 6.17 9.50
C TYR A 4 10.23 7.16 8.34
N GLU A 5 11.14 7.00 7.38
CA GLU A 5 11.21 7.81 6.16
C GLU A 5 9.93 7.66 5.33
N LEU A 6 9.39 6.44 5.25
CA LEU A 6 8.12 6.17 4.57
C LEU A 6 6.97 6.93 5.24
N ILE A 7 6.86 6.87 6.56
CA ILE A 7 5.81 7.57 7.32
C ILE A 7 5.93 9.09 7.10
N THR A 8 7.14 9.64 7.14
CA THR A 8 7.37 11.08 6.91
C THR A 8 7.00 11.49 5.48
N LYS A 9 7.35 10.67 4.48
CA LYS A 9 6.98 10.89 3.07
C LYS A 9 5.45 10.88 2.89
N ILE A 10 4.77 9.91 3.49
CA ILE A 10 3.30 9.84 3.50
C ILE A 10 2.72 11.11 4.12
N LYS A 11 3.14 11.47 5.35
CA LYS A 11 2.67 12.68 6.04
C LYS A 11 2.88 13.95 5.21
N GLY A 12 3.99 14.05 4.48
CA GLY A 12 4.24 15.14 3.55
C GLY A 12 3.24 15.17 2.39
N LYS A 13 3.04 14.03 1.73
CA LYS A 13 2.09 13.91 0.60
C LYS A 13 0.63 14.07 1.03
N MET A 14 0.26 13.75 2.27
CA MET A 14 -1.09 13.96 2.83
C MET A 14 -1.51 15.44 2.87
N LYS A 15 -0.60 16.39 2.65
CA LYS A 15 -0.95 17.81 2.48
C LYS A 15 -1.65 18.10 1.15
N ASP A 16 -1.44 17.26 0.13
CA ASP A 16 -2.19 17.33 -1.13
C ASP A 16 -3.56 16.64 -0.93
N PRO A 17 -4.68 17.37 -1.07
CA PRO A 17 -6.01 16.83 -0.85
C PRO A 17 -6.36 15.69 -1.82
N ASN A 18 -5.84 15.71 -3.05
CA ASN A 18 -6.07 14.65 -4.03
C ASN A 18 -5.34 13.37 -3.60
N PHE A 19 -4.07 13.50 -3.19
CA PHE A 19 -3.31 12.38 -2.63
C PHE A 19 -4.00 11.82 -1.38
N ALA A 20 -4.39 12.68 -0.44
CA ALA A 20 -5.00 12.28 0.82
C ALA A 20 -6.31 11.51 0.62
N ALA A 21 -7.18 11.99 -0.28
CA ALA A 21 -8.44 11.31 -0.58
C ALA A 21 -8.21 9.91 -1.16
N ARG A 22 -7.31 9.78 -2.15
CA ARG A 22 -7.00 8.50 -2.79
C ARG A 22 -6.34 7.53 -1.82
N PHE A 23 -5.36 8.00 -1.06
CA PHE A 23 -4.65 7.20 -0.06
C PHE A 23 -5.62 6.71 1.04
N ASN A 24 -6.46 7.59 1.60
CA ASN A 24 -7.43 7.20 2.63
C ASN A 24 -8.45 6.19 2.12
N ASN A 25 -8.94 6.33 0.89
CA ASN A 25 -9.85 5.36 0.29
C ASN A 25 -9.20 3.98 0.16
N ALA A 26 -7.98 3.93 -0.39
CA ALA A 26 -7.24 2.67 -0.52
C ALA A 26 -6.91 2.05 0.85
N ALA A 27 -6.47 2.87 1.83
CA ALA A 27 -6.21 2.42 3.18
C ALA A 27 -7.46 1.88 3.89
N ASN A 28 -8.63 2.51 3.68
CA ASN A 28 -9.89 2.02 4.24
C ASN A 28 -10.28 0.65 3.68
N ILE A 29 -10.14 0.44 2.36
CA ILE A 29 -10.38 -0.88 1.75
C ILE A 29 -9.45 -1.92 2.38
N VAL A 30 -8.17 -1.57 2.56
CA VAL A 30 -7.19 -2.45 3.20
C VAL A 30 -7.58 -2.79 4.64
N ASN A 31 -7.99 -1.79 5.42
CA ASN A 31 -8.34 -1.95 6.83
C ASN A 31 -9.64 -2.74 7.05
N ASN A 32 -10.54 -2.70 6.08
CA ASN A 32 -11.83 -3.41 6.13
C ASN A 32 -11.70 -4.92 5.83
N ILE A 33 -10.55 -5.39 5.34
CA ILE A 33 -10.30 -6.80 5.08
C ILE A 33 -9.44 -7.37 6.21
N PRO A 34 -9.99 -8.24 7.07
CA PRO A 34 -9.25 -8.83 8.17
C PRO A 34 -7.99 -9.55 7.68
N GLY A 35 -6.86 -9.33 8.35
CA GLY A 35 -5.56 -9.95 8.01
C GLY A 35 -4.81 -9.31 6.84
N LEU A 36 -5.45 -8.44 6.06
CA LEU A 36 -4.81 -7.87 4.87
C LEU A 36 -3.66 -6.90 5.19
N GLN A 37 -3.75 -6.15 6.30
CA GLN A 37 -2.63 -5.32 6.76
C GLN A 37 -1.35 -6.13 7.00
N GLN A 38 -1.47 -7.30 7.62
CA GLN A 38 -0.32 -8.18 7.90
C GLN A 38 0.25 -8.73 6.60
N GLU A 39 -0.62 -9.09 5.66
CA GLU A 39 -0.21 -9.59 4.34
C GLU A 39 0.49 -8.51 3.51
N ILE A 40 0.05 -7.25 3.56
CA ILE A 40 0.75 -6.14 2.88
C ILE A 40 2.13 -5.90 3.50
N ILE A 41 2.26 -5.93 4.82
CA ILE A 41 3.56 -5.80 5.48
C ILE A 41 4.49 -6.93 5.03
N ARG A 42 3.98 -8.16 4.94
CA ARG A 42 4.72 -9.32 4.42
C ARG A 42 5.17 -9.09 2.97
N ILE A 43 4.27 -8.61 2.10
CA ILE A 43 4.55 -8.31 0.69
C ILE A 43 5.58 -7.20 0.53
N ALA A 44 5.50 -6.13 1.32
CA ALA A 44 6.43 -5.00 1.27
C ALA A 44 7.85 -5.37 1.69
N GLN A 45 8.03 -6.45 2.45
CA GLN A 45 9.32 -7.00 2.85
C GLN A 45 9.94 -7.95 1.80
N ILE A 46 9.21 -8.29 0.74
CA ILE A 46 9.74 -9.12 -0.35
C ILE A 46 10.71 -8.28 -1.19
N ASN A 47 11.97 -8.69 -1.23
CA ASN A 47 13.02 -7.98 -1.98
C ASN A 47 13.05 -8.32 -3.49
N ASP A 48 12.48 -9.46 -3.90
CA ASP A 48 12.39 -9.86 -5.30
C ASP A 48 11.11 -9.27 -5.93
N PRO A 49 11.22 -8.37 -6.93
CA PRO A 49 10.07 -7.75 -7.58
C PRO A 49 9.08 -8.76 -8.16
N LYS A 50 9.57 -9.87 -8.75
CA LYS A 50 8.68 -10.89 -9.34
C LYS A 50 7.88 -11.62 -8.27
N ALA A 51 8.50 -11.90 -7.13
CA ALA A 51 7.84 -12.53 -6.01
C ALA A 51 6.86 -11.58 -5.31
N GLN A 52 7.18 -10.28 -5.27
CA GLN A 52 6.29 -9.25 -4.76
C GLN A 52 5.04 -9.13 -5.62
N ASP A 53 5.20 -9.02 -6.95
CA ASP A 53 4.08 -8.99 -7.91
C ASP A 53 3.20 -10.23 -7.78
N ALA A 54 3.80 -11.42 -7.73
CA ALA A 54 3.06 -12.67 -7.57
C ALA A 54 2.30 -12.76 -6.23
N ALA A 55 2.78 -12.09 -5.19
CA ALA A 55 2.07 -12.01 -3.91
C ALA A 55 0.92 -10.99 -3.95
N ILE A 56 1.09 -9.87 -4.64
CA ILE A 56 0.02 -8.89 -4.90
C ILE A 56 -1.10 -9.53 -5.74
N GLU A 57 -0.76 -10.36 -6.72
CA GLU A 57 -1.73 -11.12 -7.54
C GLU A 57 -2.62 -12.07 -6.73
N LYS A 58 -2.14 -12.55 -5.57
CA LYS A 58 -2.89 -13.45 -4.68
C LYS A 58 -3.84 -12.74 -3.74
N LEU A 59 -3.79 -11.40 -3.67
CA LEU A 59 -4.70 -10.64 -2.85
C LEU A 59 -6.14 -10.73 -3.36
N PRO A 60 -7.16 -10.58 -2.49
CA PRO A 60 -8.54 -10.42 -2.92
C PRO A 60 -8.66 -9.33 -3.97
N ARG A 61 -9.58 -9.48 -4.93
CA ARG A 61 -9.73 -8.54 -6.06
C ARG A 61 -9.87 -7.09 -5.60
N GLU A 62 -10.63 -6.86 -4.54
CA GLU A 62 -10.89 -5.55 -3.92
C GLU A 62 -9.61 -4.97 -3.27
N ALA A 63 -8.80 -5.84 -2.66
CA ALA A 63 -7.54 -5.48 -2.02
C ALA A 63 -6.44 -5.15 -3.03
N LYS A 64 -6.38 -5.91 -4.13
CA LYS A 64 -5.33 -5.78 -5.15
C LYS A 64 -5.27 -4.37 -5.72
N GLN A 65 -6.42 -3.81 -6.06
CA GLN A 65 -6.52 -2.44 -6.58
C GLN A 65 -6.09 -1.41 -5.53
N ALA A 66 -6.51 -1.57 -4.28
CA ALA A 66 -6.12 -0.67 -3.20
C ALA A 66 -4.61 -0.71 -2.91
N VAL A 67 -4.00 -1.89 -2.92
CA VAL A 67 -2.56 -2.05 -2.72
C VAL A 67 -1.76 -1.47 -3.88
N GLN A 68 -2.16 -1.74 -5.12
CA GLN A 68 -1.52 -1.15 -6.30
C GLN A 68 -1.61 0.37 -6.31
N GLU A 69 -2.77 0.92 -5.91
CA GLU A 69 -2.98 2.36 -5.77
C GLU A 69 -2.05 2.96 -4.70
N ILE A 70 -1.90 2.33 -3.54
CA ILE A 70 -0.98 2.77 -2.48
C ILE A 70 0.47 2.76 -2.99
N LEU A 71 0.92 1.68 -3.64
CA LEU A 71 2.29 1.58 -4.15
C LEU A 71 2.57 2.65 -5.22
N SER A 72 1.65 2.81 -6.17
CA SER A 72 1.70 3.84 -7.21
C SER A 72 1.77 5.26 -6.63
N LEU A 73 0.90 5.59 -5.65
CA LEU A 73 0.91 6.87 -4.95
C LEU A 73 2.24 7.13 -4.22
N LEU A 74 2.90 6.09 -3.75
CA LEU A 74 4.20 6.19 -3.07
C LEU A 74 5.38 6.22 -4.03
N ASN A 75 5.15 6.06 -5.33
CA ASN A 75 6.19 5.83 -6.35
C ASN A 75 7.08 4.64 -5.95
N MET A 76 6.47 3.53 -5.53
CA MET A 76 7.14 2.29 -5.16
C MET A 76 6.74 1.18 -6.13
#